data_AF-A0A1L0BUI2-F1
#
_entry.id   AF-A0A1L0BUI2-F1
#
_cell.length_a   1.000
_cell.length_b   1.000
_cell.length_c   1.000
_cell.angle_alpha   90.00
_cell.angle_beta   90.00
_cell.angle_gamma   90.00
#
_symmetry.space_group_name_H-M   'P 1'
#
loop_
_entity.id
_entity.type
_entity.pdbx_description
1 polymer ?
#
loop_
_entity_poly.entity_id
_entity_poly.type
_entity_poly.pdbx_seq_one_letter_code
_entity_poly.pdbx_strand_id
1 'polypeptide(L)'
;MFWVFLLLSFIARCYAFLDATGHLVGDQFNLTLDLQDQIQNVPRDDSDYLHEFKPISNTIVQSQLQYYSFNVNASTGLGEYYQYLVFITGNICTQDYNTAASANHSLTVYYSFNSTMFTNLEVGQMAHFEDGYFQALTDVALLLTGTAVLYIAVQAPESTNTSATWSYMIGVSQNDLVFQYDDESFVSVVDTDHESALIVTGNLTAPSGASGQANYNASLSVYQLYVYSYENKDLFADTSSSWCAIRNGPALFASTNYITSYTSRGGGLYQQFLVTGLNASTKYVGYLVSDFGGVDSNAQYGGAVYQQFQFDTMSTEACALIYDLEFCDQVAYSVPALTLDDAETKLDLGMMYDNRAKSLYGNFSKALDQIACNTTGDAIFSPIRTCDDCKQLYKDWLCSVTIPRCSSRNITGYLHRSANESRNAFIDEEVVPPLDYFEVLPCVNVCYAVVRDCPAVFGFVCPRKNNSIKMSYYWDTGSEYGSCNYVGHYAVVESGAGILLVATWVVLFISVGSMMMV
;
A
#
# COMPACT_ATOMS: atom_id res chain seq x y z
N MET A 1 0.26 49.23 9.32
CA MET A 1 -0.42 49.37 8.01
C MET A 1 0.10 48.39 6.96
N PHE A 2 1.40 48.05 6.92
CA PHE A 2 1.96 47.07 5.97
C PHE A 2 1.64 45.59 6.29
N TRP A 3 1.52 45.24 7.58
CA TRP A 3 1.22 43.87 8.03
C TRP A 3 -0.25 43.46 7.85
N VAL A 4 -1.17 44.43 7.78
CA VAL A 4 -2.61 44.17 7.56
C VAL A 4 -2.90 43.85 6.08
N PHE A 5 -2.14 44.43 5.16
CA PHE A 5 -2.24 44.14 3.72
C PHE A 5 -1.71 42.75 3.34
N LEU A 6 -0.67 42.25 4.03
CA LEU A 6 -0.15 40.89 3.83
C LEU A 6 -1.12 39.82 4.34
N LEU A 7 -1.82 40.07 5.46
CA LEU A 7 -2.82 39.15 5.99
C LEU A 7 -4.09 39.12 5.12
N LEU A 8 -4.57 40.27 4.63
CA LEU A 8 -5.72 40.36 3.72
C LEU A 8 -5.43 39.76 2.33
N SER A 9 -4.19 39.83 1.84
CA SER A 9 -3.78 39.17 0.59
C SER A 9 -3.68 37.64 0.71
N PHE A 10 -3.35 37.12 1.90
CA PHE A 10 -3.36 35.68 2.17
C PHE A 10 -4.78 35.15 2.31
N ILE A 11 -5.67 35.89 2.98
CA ILE A 11 -7.09 35.52 3.14
C ILE A 11 -7.82 35.60 1.78
N ALA A 12 -7.52 36.58 0.93
CA ALA A 12 -8.13 36.69 -0.40
C ALA A 12 -7.74 35.53 -1.36
N ARG A 13 -6.58 34.90 -1.18
CA ARG A 13 -6.15 33.73 -1.97
C ARG A 13 -6.77 32.41 -1.50
N CYS A 14 -7.27 32.34 -0.27
CA CYS A 14 -8.03 31.18 0.21
C CYS A 14 -9.52 31.23 -0.15
N TYR A 15 -10.07 32.39 -0.50
CA TYR A 15 -11.52 32.57 -0.75
C TYR A 15 -11.97 32.45 -2.21
N ALA A 16 -11.06 32.22 -3.16
CA ALA A 16 -11.41 32.10 -4.59
C ALA A 16 -11.88 30.69 -4.99
N PHE A 17 -12.60 29.97 -4.11
CA PHE A 17 -13.04 28.58 -4.35
C PHE A 17 -14.54 28.31 -4.09
N LEU A 18 -15.40 29.33 -4.11
CA LEU A 18 -16.86 29.17 -3.94
C LEU A 18 -17.62 30.18 -4.82
N ASP A 19 -18.44 29.69 -5.74
CA ASP A 19 -19.51 30.50 -6.36
C ASP A 19 -20.82 30.36 -5.55
N ALA A 20 -21.71 31.35 -5.69
CA ALA A 20 -22.91 31.64 -4.89
C ALA A 20 -24.04 30.58 -4.93
N THR A 21 -23.76 29.37 -5.41
CA THR A 21 -24.69 28.23 -5.43
C THR A 21 -24.09 26.95 -4.82
N GLY A 22 -22.88 27.01 -4.24
CA GLY A 22 -22.31 25.89 -3.48
C GLY A 22 -21.87 24.70 -4.34
N HIS A 23 -21.44 24.94 -5.58
CA HIS A 23 -20.75 23.94 -6.41
C HIS A 23 -19.24 24.23 -6.45
N LEU A 24 -18.42 23.17 -6.32
CA LEU A 24 -16.97 23.23 -6.53
C LEU A 24 -16.72 23.37 -8.04
N VAL A 25 -16.22 24.53 -8.47
CA VAL A 25 -15.65 24.70 -9.81
C VAL A 25 -14.15 24.43 -9.70
N GLY A 26 -13.75 23.19 -9.94
CA GLY A 26 -12.35 22.87 -10.19
C GLY A 26 -12.04 23.13 -11.65
N ASP A 27 -11.26 24.16 -11.96
CA ASP A 27 -10.53 24.19 -13.22
C ASP A 27 -9.62 22.95 -13.25
N GLN A 28 -9.87 22.08 -14.23
CA GLN A 28 -9.04 20.92 -14.50
C GLN A 28 -7.64 21.38 -14.93
N PHE A 29 -6.74 21.54 -13.98
CA PHE A 29 -5.33 21.27 -14.23
C PHE A 29 -5.18 19.74 -14.29
N ASN A 30 -5.29 19.20 -15.50
CA ASN A 30 -4.95 17.81 -15.82
C ASN A 30 -3.46 17.58 -15.55
N LEU A 31 -3.13 17.15 -14.34
CA LEU A 31 -1.93 16.36 -14.06
C LEU A 31 -2.31 14.89 -14.21
N THR A 32 -2.66 14.51 -15.43
CA THR A 32 -2.69 13.12 -15.87
C THR A 32 -1.24 12.67 -16.03
N LEU A 33 -0.67 12.06 -14.99
CA LEU A 33 0.37 11.05 -15.18
C LEU A 33 -0.35 9.80 -15.69
N ASP A 34 -0.63 9.84 -16.99
CA ASP A 34 -1.28 8.79 -17.76
C ASP A 34 -0.25 7.67 -18.02
N LEU A 35 0.05 6.89 -16.97
CA LEU A 35 1.02 5.79 -17.04
C LEU A 35 0.61 4.67 -18.01
N GLN A 36 -0.65 4.64 -18.44
CA GLN A 36 -1.17 3.61 -19.35
C GLN A 36 -1.27 4.07 -20.82
N ASP A 37 -1.50 5.37 -21.10
CA ASP A 37 -1.74 5.84 -22.47
C ASP A 37 -0.47 6.31 -23.21
N GLN A 38 0.64 6.53 -22.50
CA GLN A 38 1.95 6.84 -23.13
C GLN A 38 2.63 5.61 -23.78
N ILE A 39 2.14 4.39 -23.55
CA ILE A 39 2.76 3.17 -24.12
C ILE A 39 2.36 2.96 -25.60
N GLN A 40 1.25 3.55 -26.08
CA GLN A 40 0.75 3.25 -27.43
C GLN A 40 1.27 4.16 -28.55
N ASN A 41 1.99 5.26 -28.26
CA ASN A 41 2.46 6.20 -29.28
C ASN A 41 3.96 6.50 -29.17
N VAL A 42 4.80 5.48 -28.99
CA VAL A 42 6.25 5.63 -29.22
C VAL A 42 6.50 5.65 -30.74
N PRO A 43 6.99 6.76 -31.33
CA PRO A 43 7.42 6.75 -32.72
C PRO A 43 8.58 5.76 -32.88
N ARG A 44 8.43 4.80 -33.79
CA ARG A 44 9.57 4.07 -34.34
C ARG A 44 10.45 5.06 -35.11
N ASP A 45 11.62 5.44 -34.59
CA ASP A 45 12.88 5.40 -35.35
C ASP A 45 14.14 5.84 -34.56
N ASP A 46 15.28 5.35 -35.08
CA ASP A 46 16.68 5.68 -34.85
C ASP A 46 17.43 5.18 -33.59
N SER A 47 18.43 4.35 -33.88
CA SER A 47 19.29 3.56 -32.99
C SER A 47 20.43 4.32 -32.29
N ASP A 48 20.39 5.66 -32.24
CA ASP A 48 21.48 6.51 -31.70
C ASP A 48 21.08 7.36 -30.48
N TYR A 49 19.81 7.25 -30.05
CA TYR A 49 19.25 8.01 -28.92
C TYR A 49 19.12 7.14 -27.67
N LEU A 50 19.11 7.77 -26.49
CA LEU A 50 18.86 7.10 -25.21
C LEU A 50 17.67 6.13 -25.32
N HIS A 51 17.92 4.84 -25.09
CA HIS A 51 16.85 3.88 -24.87
C HIS A 51 16.21 4.21 -23.52
N GLU A 52 15.17 5.03 -23.58
CA GLU A 52 14.37 5.47 -22.45
C GLU A 52 14.08 4.26 -21.52
N PHE A 53 14.48 4.38 -20.26
CA PHE A 53 14.36 3.38 -19.19
C PHE A 53 15.22 2.11 -19.25
N LYS A 54 16.08 1.87 -20.24
CA LYS A 54 16.95 0.67 -20.21
C LYS A 54 18.23 0.95 -19.40
N PRO A 55 18.40 0.39 -18.18
CA PRO A 55 19.59 0.61 -17.39
C PRO A 55 20.79 -0.16 -17.98
N ILE A 56 21.98 0.39 -17.78
CA ILE A 56 23.24 -0.31 -18.01
C ILE A 56 23.62 -1.09 -16.76
N SER A 57 24.18 -2.29 -16.94
CA SER A 57 24.71 -3.09 -15.83
C SER A 57 26.20 -3.36 -16.04
N ASN A 58 26.98 -3.33 -14.96
CA ASN A 58 28.40 -3.66 -15.01
C ASN A 58 28.93 -4.10 -13.63
N THR A 59 30.12 -4.71 -13.63
CA THR A 59 30.84 -5.07 -12.42
C THR A 59 32.16 -4.31 -12.36
N ILE A 60 32.49 -3.76 -11.19
CA ILE A 60 33.70 -3.00 -10.93
C ILE A 60 34.48 -3.62 -9.78
N VAL A 61 35.81 -3.68 -9.92
CA VAL A 61 36.71 -4.11 -8.85
C VAL A 61 37.24 -2.91 -8.05
N GLN A 62 37.81 -3.16 -6.88
CA GLN A 62 38.40 -2.13 -6.03
C GLN A 62 39.36 -1.20 -6.79
N SER A 63 39.25 0.11 -6.51
CA SER A 63 40.04 1.19 -7.13
C SER A 63 39.93 1.31 -8.66
N GLN A 64 38.98 0.63 -9.31
CA GLN A 64 38.71 0.80 -10.73
C GLN A 64 37.75 1.98 -10.97
N LEU A 65 37.87 2.57 -12.17
CA LEU A 65 36.97 3.57 -12.72
C LEU A 65 36.32 3.04 -14.00
N GLN A 66 35.02 3.26 -14.15
CA GLN A 66 34.25 2.95 -15.35
C GLN A 66 33.68 4.23 -15.94
N TYR A 67 33.62 4.32 -17.26
CA TYR A 67 33.19 5.52 -17.98
C TYR A 67 32.05 5.22 -18.93
N TYR A 68 31.06 6.10 -18.94
CA TYR A 68 29.87 6.00 -19.78
C TYR A 68 29.56 7.36 -20.42
N SER A 69 28.97 7.32 -21.61
CA SER A 69 28.53 8.50 -22.33
C SER A 69 27.13 8.26 -22.89
N PHE A 70 26.21 9.18 -22.63
CA PHE A 70 24.82 9.09 -23.04
C PHE A 70 24.43 10.29 -23.90
N ASN A 71 23.83 10.05 -25.07
CA ASN A 71 23.31 11.10 -25.93
C ASN A 71 21.95 11.57 -25.39
N VAL A 72 21.92 12.79 -24.85
CA VAL A 72 20.71 13.45 -24.35
C VAL A 72 20.10 14.28 -25.47
N ASN A 73 18.80 14.07 -25.71
CA ASN A 73 18.08 14.87 -26.68
C ASN A 73 17.70 16.22 -26.06
N ALA A 74 18.39 17.29 -26.47
CA ALA A 74 18.09 18.65 -26.04
C ALA A 74 16.93 19.30 -26.83
N SER A 75 16.02 18.48 -27.41
CA SER A 75 14.81 18.94 -28.11
C SER A 75 13.51 18.35 -27.56
N THR A 76 13.58 17.32 -26.70
CA THR A 76 12.43 16.64 -26.10
C THR A 76 12.75 16.24 -24.66
N GLY A 77 11.86 16.50 -23.69
CA GLY A 77 12.02 16.11 -22.29
C GLY A 77 11.21 16.99 -21.33
N LEU A 78 11.27 16.69 -20.03
CA LEU A 78 10.60 17.49 -18.99
C LEU A 78 11.38 18.79 -18.70
N GLY A 79 10.71 19.93 -18.84
CA GLY A 79 11.26 21.25 -18.53
C GLY A 79 10.45 22.39 -19.15
N GLU A 80 10.16 23.43 -18.36
CA GLU A 80 9.43 24.61 -18.82
C GLU A 80 10.43 25.67 -19.35
N TYR A 81 10.47 25.82 -20.68
CA TYR A 81 11.00 26.98 -21.43
C TYR A 81 12.52 27.19 -21.59
N TYR A 82 13.43 26.69 -20.73
CA TYR A 82 14.90 27.01 -20.89
C TYR A 82 15.90 25.87 -20.62
N GLN A 83 15.48 24.77 -20.01
CA GLN A 83 16.35 23.65 -19.64
C GLN A 83 15.61 22.33 -19.72
N TYR A 84 16.33 21.26 -20.09
CA TYR A 84 15.83 19.88 -20.02
C TYR A 84 16.43 19.17 -18.83
N LEU A 85 15.58 18.52 -18.04
CA LEU A 85 16.01 17.71 -16.91
C LEU A 85 16.44 16.32 -17.36
N VAL A 86 17.51 15.82 -16.75
CA VAL A 86 18.00 14.45 -16.91
C VAL A 86 18.12 13.82 -15.54
N PHE A 87 17.37 12.75 -15.34
CA PHE A 87 17.38 11.94 -14.15
C PHE A 87 18.44 10.86 -14.27
N ILE A 88 19.25 10.72 -13.22
CA ILE A 88 20.27 9.68 -13.11
C ILE A 88 19.99 8.92 -11.83
N THR A 89 19.82 7.61 -11.94
CA THR A 89 19.56 6.73 -10.80
C THR A 89 20.41 5.48 -10.90
N GLY A 90 20.61 4.77 -9.80
CA GLY A 90 21.22 3.47 -9.88
C GLY A 90 21.13 2.65 -8.61
N ASN A 91 21.39 1.36 -8.79
CA ASN A 91 21.32 0.37 -7.74
C ASN A 91 22.58 -0.50 -7.67
N ILE A 92 23.01 -0.86 -6.45
CA ILE A 92 24.05 -1.87 -6.23
C ILE A 92 23.36 -3.23 -6.11
N CYS A 93 23.63 -4.14 -7.04
CA CYS A 93 22.97 -5.45 -7.10
C CYS A 93 23.68 -6.49 -6.22
N THR A 94 25.02 -6.45 -6.17
CA THR A 94 25.81 -7.34 -5.31
C THR A 94 27.04 -6.58 -4.81
N GLN A 95 27.40 -6.80 -3.55
CA GLN A 95 28.63 -6.28 -2.95
C GLN A 95 29.26 -7.32 -2.02
N ASP A 96 30.58 -7.35 -1.96
CA ASP A 96 31.30 -8.24 -1.04
C ASP A 96 31.09 -7.79 0.42
N TYR A 97 30.47 -8.68 1.21
CA TYR A 97 30.09 -8.46 2.59
C TYR A 97 31.32 -8.45 3.52
N ASN A 98 31.83 -7.27 3.85
CA ASN A 98 32.77 -7.11 4.97
C ASN A 98 32.49 -5.80 5.73
N THR A 99 31.60 -5.91 6.72
CA THR A 99 30.94 -4.84 7.50
C THR A 99 31.83 -4.13 8.53
N ALA A 100 33.17 -4.25 8.45
CA ALA A 100 34.07 -3.82 9.52
C ALA A 100 34.97 -2.61 9.19
N ALA A 101 34.82 -1.95 8.03
CA ALA A 101 35.67 -0.83 7.67
C ALA A 101 34.84 0.37 7.20
N SER A 102 34.97 1.49 7.93
CA SER A 102 34.71 2.91 7.58
C SER A 102 33.46 3.30 6.77
N ALA A 103 32.82 4.37 7.24
CA ALA A 103 31.69 5.11 6.67
C ALA A 103 31.91 5.75 5.27
N ASN A 104 32.70 5.13 4.39
CA ASN A 104 33.17 5.69 3.12
C ASN A 104 33.37 4.60 2.03
N HIS A 105 32.53 3.55 2.03
CA HIS A 105 32.65 2.37 1.14
C HIS A 105 31.53 2.23 0.11
N SER A 106 30.77 3.27 -0.20
CA SER A 106 29.79 3.18 -1.29
C SER A 106 30.41 3.59 -2.64
N LEU A 107 29.88 3.02 -3.72
CA LEU A 107 30.25 3.46 -5.07
C LEU A 107 29.98 4.96 -5.19
N THR A 108 30.86 5.67 -5.90
CA THR A 108 30.69 7.10 -6.16
C THR A 108 30.50 7.32 -7.65
N VAL A 109 29.53 8.15 -8.00
CA VAL A 109 29.18 8.49 -9.39
C VAL A 109 29.49 9.95 -9.62
N TYR A 110 30.30 10.21 -10.63
CA TYR A 110 30.59 11.55 -11.14
C TYR A 110 29.86 11.74 -12.45
N TYR A 111 29.23 12.90 -12.65
CA TYR A 111 28.53 13.19 -13.88
C TYR A 111 28.71 14.64 -14.32
N SER A 112 28.78 14.86 -15.64
CA SER A 112 28.95 16.18 -16.24
C SER A 112 28.59 16.18 -17.72
N PHE A 113 28.20 17.33 -18.26
CA PHE A 113 28.11 17.58 -19.70
C PHE A 113 29.44 18.02 -20.32
N ASN A 114 30.53 18.08 -19.53
CA ASN A 114 31.86 18.42 -20.00
C ASN A 114 32.76 17.18 -20.10
N SER A 115 33.26 16.92 -21.31
CA SER A 115 34.12 15.76 -21.59
C SER A 115 35.45 15.77 -20.83
N THR A 116 35.92 16.93 -20.37
CA THR A 116 37.15 17.02 -19.56
C THR A 116 37.03 16.34 -18.20
N MET A 117 35.80 16.00 -17.76
CA MET A 117 35.55 15.30 -16.50
C MET A 117 36.27 13.95 -16.41
N PHE A 118 36.45 13.22 -17.52
CA PHE A 118 37.23 11.97 -17.51
C PHE A 118 38.72 12.16 -17.20
N THR A 119 39.24 13.39 -17.33
CA THR A 119 40.64 13.73 -16.97
C THR A 119 40.75 14.37 -15.59
N ASN A 120 39.70 15.08 -15.16
CA ASN A 120 39.61 15.67 -13.83
C ASN A 120 38.18 15.52 -13.29
N LEU A 121 37.98 14.58 -12.37
CA LEU A 121 36.67 14.27 -11.78
C LEU A 121 36.08 15.45 -10.99
N GLU A 122 36.91 16.41 -10.53
CA GLU A 122 36.45 17.62 -9.82
C GLU A 122 35.61 18.56 -10.70
N VAL A 123 35.66 18.39 -12.03
CA VAL A 123 34.82 19.14 -12.98
C VAL A 123 33.38 18.63 -12.97
N GLY A 124 33.15 17.40 -12.52
CA GLY A 124 31.84 16.78 -12.42
C GLY A 124 31.15 17.05 -11.09
N GLN A 125 29.84 16.84 -11.09
CA GLN A 125 29.08 16.71 -9.86
C GLN A 125 29.23 15.28 -9.33
N MET A 126 29.21 15.14 -8.01
CA MET A 126 29.42 13.88 -7.30
C MET A 126 28.13 13.44 -6.61
N ALA A 127 27.81 12.16 -6.71
CA ALA A 127 26.75 11.49 -5.95
C ALA A 127 27.29 10.17 -5.37
N HIS A 128 26.79 9.78 -4.21
CA HIS A 128 27.15 8.54 -3.54
C HIS A 128 25.94 7.61 -3.48
N PHE A 129 26.21 6.31 -3.48
CA PHE A 129 25.18 5.34 -3.14
C PHE A 129 24.96 5.31 -1.62
N GLU A 130 23.70 5.29 -1.21
CA GLU A 130 23.24 5.10 0.16
C GLU A 130 22.27 3.92 0.16
N ASP A 131 22.47 2.94 1.05
CA ASP A 131 21.67 1.73 1.13
C ASP A 131 21.42 1.03 -0.23
N GLY A 132 22.45 1.06 -1.09
CA GLY A 132 22.42 0.46 -2.42
C GLY A 132 21.63 1.23 -3.48
N TYR A 133 21.23 2.47 -3.23
CA TYR A 133 20.56 3.36 -4.19
C TYR A 133 21.28 4.71 -4.31
N PHE A 134 21.22 5.33 -5.49
CA PHE A 134 21.51 6.75 -5.62
C PHE A 134 20.54 7.41 -6.60
N GLN A 135 20.38 8.72 -6.42
CA GLN A 135 19.66 9.58 -7.34
C GLN A 135 20.42 10.89 -7.55
N ALA A 136 20.32 11.42 -8.76
CA ALA A 136 20.83 12.72 -9.14
C ALA A 136 19.95 13.34 -10.22
N LEU A 137 19.88 14.67 -10.23
CA LEU A 137 19.17 15.47 -11.21
C LEU A 137 20.14 16.48 -11.81
N THR A 138 20.22 16.53 -13.12
CA THR A 138 21.04 17.50 -13.85
C THR A 138 20.23 18.12 -14.99
N ASP A 139 20.66 19.28 -15.48
CA ASP A 139 19.94 20.03 -16.50
C ASP A 139 20.84 20.40 -17.69
N VAL A 140 20.23 20.50 -18.87
CA VAL A 140 20.87 20.93 -20.12
C VAL A 140 20.16 22.17 -20.66
N ALA A 141 20.91 23.25 -20.86
CA ALA A 141 20.37 24.49 -21.43
C ALA A 141 20.01 24.35 -22.93
N LEU A 142 18.88 24.92 -23.32
CA LEU A 142 18.31 24.94 -24.67
C LEU A 142 19.18 25.62 -25.75
N LEU A 143 20.21 26.39 -25.35
CA LEU A 143 21.08 27.14 -26.27
C LEU A 143 22.02 26.24 -27.08
N LEU A 144 22.11 24.95 -26.73
CA LEU A 144 22.86 23.95 -27.47
C LEU A 144 22.05 23.53 -28.69
N THR A 145 22.39 24.07 -29.88
CA THR A 145 21.86 23.57 -31.15
C THR A 145 22.47 22.20 -31.46
N GLY A 146 21.96 21.13 -30.83
CA GLY A 146 22.46 19.77 -31.03
C GLY A 146 22.16 18.81 -29.88
N THR A 147 22.58 17.57 -30.06
CA THR A 147 22.62 16.54 -29.02
C THR A 147 23.65 16.93 -27.95
N ALA A 148 23.28 16.84 -26.66
CA ALA A 148 24.23 16.97 -25.56
C ALA A 148 24.71 15.58 -25.14
N VAL A 149 25.96 15.45 -24.71
CA VAL A 149 26.48 14.16 -24.22
C VAL A 149 26.69 14.27 -22.71
N LEU A 150 25.97 13.43 -21.97
CA LEU A 150 26.17 13.25 -20.53
C LEU A 150 27.29 12.23 -20.32
N TYR A 151 28.37 12.67 -19.68
CA TYR A 151 29.49 11.83 -19.27
C TYR A 151 29.29 11.40 -17.82
N ILE A 152 29.40 10.09 -17.57
CA ILE A 152 29.28 9.50 -16.23
C ILE A 152 30.54 8.67 -15.95
N ALA A 153 31.15 8.86 -14.78
CA ALA A 153 32.22 7.99 -14.26
C ALA A 153 31.77 7.34 -12.95
N VAL A 154 31.98 6.03 -12.83
CA VAL A 154 31.69 5.28 -11.60
C VAL A 154 33.00 4.84 -10.99
N GLN A 155 33.20 5.17 -9.72
CA GLN A 155 34.40 4.87 -8.96
C GLN A 155 34.08 3.90 -7.83
N ALA A 156 34.85 2.81 -7.76
CA ALA A 156 34.81 1.91 -6.62
C ALA A 156 35.57 2.50 -5.42
N PRO A 157 35.09 2.28 -4.18
CA PRO A 157 35.76 2.75 -2.97
C PRO A 157 37.10 2.03 -2.77
N GLU A 158 37.98 2.64 -1.98
CA GLU A 158 39.19 1.97 -1.52
C GLU A 158 38.86 0.99 -0.39
N SER A 159 38.87 -0.31 -0.70
CA SER A 159 38.76 -1.37 0.30
C SER A 159 40.12 -1.98 0.63
N THR A 160 40.29 -2.49 1.85
CA THR A 160 41.44 -3.34 2.21
C THR A 160 41.43 -4.67 1.44
N ASN A 161 40.27 -5.09 0.92
CA ASN A 161 40.14 -6.28 0.10
C ASN A 161 40.29 -5.91 -1.39
N THR A 162 41.45 -6.21 -1.97
CA THR A 162 41.75 -5.90 -3.38
C THR A 162 40.99 -6.77 -4.38
N SER A 163 40.33 -7.84 -3.94
CA SER A 163 39.46 -8.67 -4.79
C SER A 163 37.97 -8.33 -4.63
N ALA A 164 37.63 -7.31 -3.85
CA ALA A 164 36.25 -6.91 -3.65
C ALA A 164 35.63 -6.45 -4.98
N THR A 165 34.41 -6.92 -5.24
CA THR A 165 33.66 -6.58 -6.45
C THR A 165 32.29 -6.01 -6.13
N TRP A 166 31.85 -5.06 -6.95
CA TRP A 166 30.50 -4.49 -6.89
C TRP A 166 29.84 -4.64 -8.25
N SER A 167 28.66 -5.24 -8.28
CA SER A 167 27.78 -5.21 -9.45
C SER A 167 26.76 -4.11 -9.26
N TYR A 168 26.56 -3.27 -10.27
CA TYR A 168 25.63 -2.16 -10.21
C TYR A 168 24.89 -1.94 -11.52
N MET A 169 23.78 -1.23 -11.42
CA MET A 169 22.98 -0.75 -12.53
C MET A 169 22.86 0.77 -12.48
N ILE A 170 22.94 1.44 -13.63
CA ILE A 170 22.68 2.88 -13.78
C ILE A 170 21.62 3.09 -14.83
N GLY A 171 20.59 3.84 -14.46
CA GLY A 171 19.53 4.30 -15.35
C GLY A 171 19.66 5.81 -15.59
N VAL A 172 19.54 6.22 -16.85
CA VAL A 172 19.50 7.62 -17.26
C VAL A 172 18.22 7.83 -18.08
N SER A 173 17.45 8.86 -17.74
CA SER A 173 16.14 9.12 -18.36
C SER A 173 15.81 10.62 -18.37
N GLN A 174 15.01 11.06 -19.35
CA GLN A 174 14.54 12.45 -19.46
C GLN A 174 13.09 12.62 -19.01
N ASN A 175 12.38 11.52 -18.76
CA ASN A 175 10.96 11.51 -18.42
C ASN A 175 10.69 11.13 -16.96
N ASP A 176 11.43 10.17 -16.39
CA ASP A 176 11.21 9.74 -15.00
C ASP A 176 12.42 9.00 -14.43
N LEU A 177 12.45 8.78 -13.12
CA LEU A 177 13.43 7.97 -12.40
C LEU A 177 13.33 6.49 -12.82
N VAL A 178 14.43 5.93 -13.34
CA VAL A 178 14.52 4.50 -13.73
C VAL A 178 14.45 3.58 -12.50
N PHE A 179 15.04 4.00 -11.39
CA PHE A 179 14.94 3.31 -10.10
C PHE A 179 14.36 4.23 -9.04
N GLN A 180 13.46 3.69 -8.22
CA GLN A 180 12.80 4.43 -7.15
C GLN A 180 12.84 3.63 -5.85
N TYR A 181 12.81 4.36 -4.73
CA TYR A 181 12.72 3.77 -3.40
C TYR A 181 11.69 4.55 -2.60
N ASP A 182 10.84 3.82 -1.89
CA ASP A 182 9.81 4.34 -1.00
C ASP A 182 10.02 3.76 0.40
N ASP A 183 10.25 4.64 1.37
CA ASP A 183 10.46 4.30 2.78
C ASP A 183 9.14 4.15 3.55
N GLU A 184 8.00 4.46 2.93
CA GLU A 184 6.68 4.26 3.52
C GLU A 184 6.23 2.79 3.44
N SER A 185 5.42 2.40 4.43
CA SER A 185 4.81 1.07 4.46
C SER A 185 3.69 0.98 3.43
N PHE A 186 4.00 0.43 2.26
CA PHE A 186 3.03 0.18 1.19
C PHE A 186 2.44 -1.24 1.22
N VAL A 187 2.79 -2.08 2.20
CA VAL A 187 2.31 -3.46 2.30
C VAL A 187 1.66 -3.70 3.65
N SER A 188 0.51 -4.39 3.63
CA SER A 188 -0.18 -4.83 4.84
C SER A 188 -0.35 -6.34 4.84
N VAL A 189 0.05 -6.97 5.94
CA VAL A 189 -0.30 -8.38 6.21
C VAL A 189 -1.71 -8.41 6.80
N VAL A 190 -2.64 -9.04 6.09
CA VAL A 190 -4.06 -9.06 6.49
C VAL A 190 -4.26 -10.07 7.61
N ASP A 191 -3.86 -11.31 7.37
CA ASP A 191 -3.80 -12.36 8.39
C ASP A 191 -2.92 -13.53 7.94
N THR A 192 -2.62 -14.43 8.88
CA THR A 192 -1.80 -15.63 8.66
C THR A 192 -2.46 -16.84 9.31
N ASP A 193 -2.28 -18.04 8.75
CA ASP A 193 -2.48 -19.29 9.48
C ASP A 193 -1.13 -19.97 9.77
N HIS A 194 -1.11 -21.28 9.99
CA HIS A 194 0.13 -22.01 10.29
C HIS A 194 1.00 -22.27 9.05
N GLU A 195 0.45 -22.17 7.84
CA GLU A 195 1.16 -22.52 6.59
C GLU A 195 0.99 -21.51 5.46
N SER A 196 0.21 -20.46 5.67
CA SER A 196 -0.13 -19.46 4.68
C SER A 196 -0.29 -18.06 5.26
N ALA A 197 -0.13 -17.06 4.40
CA ALA A 197 -0.27 -15.65 4.72
C ALA A 197 -0.99 -14.91 3.60
N LEU A 198 -1.95 -14.05 3.96
CA LEU A 198 -2.60 -13.14 3.03
C LEU A 198 -1.99 -11.76 3.16
N ILE A 199 -1.38 -11.29 2.08
CA ILE A 199 -0.67 -10.01 2.05
C ILE A 199 -1.30 -9.14 0.96
N VAL A 200 -1.47 -7.85 1.24
CA VAL A 200 -2.01 -6.89 0.27
C VAL A 200 -1.09 -5.69 0.12
N THR A 201 -1.11 -5.08 -1.07
CA THR A 201 -0.44 -3.80 -1.34
C THR A 201 -1.21 -2.63 -0.70
N GLY A 202 -0.69 -1.42 -0.88
CA GLY A 202 -1.40 -0.18 -0.64
C GLY A 202 -2.52 0.04 -1.66
N ASN A 203 -3.28 1.12 -1.47
CA ASN A 203 -4.44 1.42 -2.30
C ASN A 203 -4.00 1.81 -3.72
N LEU A 204 -4.43 1.01 -4.70
CA LEU A 204 -4.14 1.15 -6.14
C LEU A 204 -5.25 1.89 -6.90
N THR A 205 -6.25 2.44 -6.21
CA THR A 205 -7.35 3.16 -6.86
C THR A 205 -6.81 4.43 -7.50
N ALA A 206 -6.73 4.45 -8.83
CA ALA A 206 -6.40 5.67 -9.57
C ALA A 206 -7.46 6.76 -9.32
N PRO A 207 -7.07 8.05 -9.25
CA PRO A 207 -8.01 9.17 -9.09
C PRO A 207 -9.10 9.25 -10.17
N SER A 208 -8.93 8.56 -11.29
CA SER A 208 -9.84 8.54 -12.43
C SER A 208 -10.53 7.20 -12.62
N GLY A 209 -11.52 6.88 -11.77
CA GLY A 209 -12.73 6.12 -12.11
C GLY A 209 -12.63 4.85 -12.97
N ALA A 210 -11.49 4.15 -12.98
CA ALA A 210 -11.31 2.95 -13.80
C ALA A 210 -12.12 1.80 -13.18
N SER A 211 -13.27 1.59 -13.82
CA SER A 211 -14.32 0.65 -13.50
C SER A 211 -13.82 -0.81 -13.45
N GLY A 212 -14.07 -1.46 -12.30
CA GLY A 212 -14.22 -2.91 -12.18
C GLY A 212 -12.92 -3.69 -11.97
N GLN A 213 -12.83 -4.36 -10.82
CA GLN A 213 -11.86 -5.41 -10.49
C GLN A 213 -11.71 -6.48 -11.60
N ALA A 214 -12.73 -6.66 -12.43
CA ALA A 214 -12.77 -7.61 -13.54
C ALA A 214 -11.83 -7.29 -14.73
N ASN A 215 -11.30 -6.07 -14.83
CA ASN A 215 -10.41 -5.68 -15.94
C ASN A 215 -8.91 -5.75 -15.59
N TYR A 216 -8.57 -5.99 -14.32
CA TYR A 216 -7.19 -6.05 -13.87
C TYR A 216 -6.71 -7.50 -13.81
N ASN A 217 -5.82 -7.87 -14.72
CA ASN A 217 -5.20 -9.18 -14.72
C ASN A 217 -4.02 -9.20 -13.74
N ALA A 218 -4.13 -9.96 -12.65
CA ALA A 218 -3.07 -10.07 -11.64
C ALA A 218 -1.75 -10.61 -12.21
N SER A 219 -1.82 -11.45 -13.25
CA SER A 219 -0.64 -11.98 -13.94
C SER A 219 0.15 -10.92 -14.73
N LEU A 220 -0.44 -9.75 -14.98
CA LEU A 220 0.21 -8.60 -15.62
C LEU A 220 0.60 -7.53 -14.61
N SER A 221 0.50 -7.81 -13.31
CA SER A 221 0.89 -6.82 -12.31
C SER A 221 2.39 -6.53 -12.36
N VAL A 222 2.70 -5.24 -12.21
CA VAL A 222 4.06 -4.75 -12.03
C VAL A 222 4.61 -5.08 -10.64
N TYR A 223 3.74 -5.30 -9.65
CA TYR A 223 4.16 -5.58 -8.28
C TYR A 223 4.53 -7.04 -8.10
N GLN A 224 5.73 -7.25 -7.55
CA GLN A 224 6.30 -8.54 -7.23
C GLN A 224 6.60 -8.62 -5.73
N LEU A 225 6.22 -9.73 -5.11
CA LEU A 225 6.46 -10.02 -3.70
C LEU A 225 7.57 -11.06 -3.57
N TYR A 226 8.52 -10.79 -2.67
CA TYR A 226 9.61 -11.70 -2.33
C TYR A 226 9.59 -11.97 -0.82
N VAL A 227 9.63 -13.25 -0.43
CA VAL A 227 9.64 -13.67 0.97
C VAL A 227 10.95 -14.39 1.29
N TYR A 228 11.57 -14.00 2.40
CA TYR A 228 12.84 -14.52 2.91
C TYR A 228 12.68 -15.09 4.32
N SER A 229 13.60 -15.99 4.70
CA SER A 229 13.75 -16.41 6.10
C SER A 229 14.10 -15.20 6.97
N TYR A 230 13.57 -15.15 8.19
CA TYR A 230 13.93 -14.12 9.16
C TYR A 230 15.43 -14.14 9.54
N GLU A 231 16.12 -15.27 9.35
CA GLU A 231 17.58 -15.34 9.53
C GLU A 231 18.33 -14.40 8.57
N ASN A 232 17.75 -14.12 7.40
CA ASN A 232 18.28 -13.22 6.38
C ASN A 232 17.72 -11.79 6.49
N LYS A 233 17.16 -11.39 7.65
CA LYS A 233 16.57 -10.05 7.82
C LYS A 233 17.55 -8.89 7.54
N ASP A 234 18.85 -9.10 7.80
CA ASP A 234 19.90 -8.10 7.60
C ASP A 234 20.67 -8.32 6.28
N LEU A 235 20.22 -9.25 5.44
CA LEU A 235 20.89 -9.59 4.18
C LEU A 235 21.06 -8.37 3.26
N PHE A 236 20.06 -7.48 3.28
CA PHE A 236 20.05 -6.25 2.49
C PHE A 236 20.21 -5.01 3.37
N ALA A 237 20.81 -5.10 4.56
CA ALA A 237 20.94 -3.94 5.44
C ALA A 237 21.61 -2.73 4.75
N ASP A 238 22.65 -2.99 3.96
CA ASP A 238 23.41 -1.99 3.20
C ASP A 238 22.90 -1.81 1.75
N THR A 239 21.86 -2.55 1.35
CA THR A 239 21.27 -2.55 0.00
C THR A 239 19.74 -2.53 0.03
N SER A 240 19.16 -1.98 1.10
CA SER A 240 17.72 -2.06 1.37
C SER A 240 16.88 -1.28 0.37
N SER A 241 17.48 -0.28 -0.28
CA SER A 241 16.88 0.55 -1.32
C SER A 241 17.21 0.04 -2.74
N SER A 242 17.85 -1.12 -2.86
CA SER A 242 18.31 -1.65 -4.15
C SER A 242 17.32 -2.62 -4.77
N TRP A 243 16.70 -2.21 -5.88
CA TRP A 243 15.76 -3.02 -6.64
C TRP A 243 16.39 -4.33 -7.13
N CYS A 244 17.58 -4.25 -7.74
CA CYS A 244 18.24 -5.43 -8.26
C CYS A 244 18.84 -6.34 -7.17
N ALA A 245 19.22 -5.80 -6.00
CA ALA A 245 19.73 -6.63 -4.91
C ALA A 245 18.62 -7.54 -4.35
N ILE A 246 17.46 -6.96 -4.07
CA ILE A 246 16.29 -7.72 -3.58
C ILE A 246 15.87 -8.73 -4.64
N ARG A 247 15.67 -8.28 -5.89
CA ARG A 247 15.22 -9.16 -6.99
C ARG A 247 16.12 -10.37 -7.21
N ASN A 248 17.44 -10.18 -7.17
CA ASN A 248 18.42 -11.25 -7.41
C ASN A 248 18.81 -12.02 -6.14
N GLY A 249 18.24 -11.65 -5.00
CA GLY A 249 18.51 -12.29 -3.72
C GLY A 249 17.97 -13.72 -3.63
N PRO A 250 18.45 -14.50 -2.65
CA PRO A 250 18.01 -15.88 -2.41
C PRO A 250 16.64 -15.90 -1.70
N ALA A 251 15.58 -15.47 -2.38
CA ALA A 251 14.23 -15.52 -1.86
C ALA A 251 13.77 -16.98 -1.67
N LEU A 252 13.08 -17.26 -0.56
CA LEU A 252 12.45 -18.57 -0.35
C LEU A 252 11.29 -18.78 -1.32
N PHE A 253 10.53 -17.71 -1.52
CA PHE A 253 9.38 -17.69 -2.41
C PHE A 253 9.34 -16.36 -3.15
N ALA A 254 8.82 -16.39 -4.38
CA ALA A 254 8.58 -15.21 -5.20
C ALA A 254 7.13 -15.23 -5.72
N SER A 255 6.68 -14.15 -6.35
CA SER A 255 5.29 -14.01 -6.86
C SER A 255 4.78 -15.18 -7.70
N THR A 256 5.67 -15.85 -8.44
CA THR A 256 5.32 -17.03 -9.26
C THR A 256 4.85 -18.23 -8.43
N ASN A 257 5.15 -18.25 -7.13
CA ASN A 257 4.73 -19.30 -6.20
C ASN A 257 3.40 -18.98 -5.51
N TYR A 258 2.81 -17.81 -5.75
CA TYR A 258 1.64 -17.33 -5.02
C TYR A 258 0.39 -17.31 -5.90
N ILE A 259 -0.76 -17.44 -5.26
CA ILE A 259 -2.04 -17.11 -5.90
C ILE A 259 -2.21 -15.60 -5.78
N THR A 260 -2.29 -14.91 -6.91
CA THR A 260 -2.43 -13.45 -6.98
C THR A 260 -3.82 -13.07 -7.49
N SER A 261 -4.46 -12.14 -6.81
CA SER A 261 -5.76 -11.59 -7.18
C SER A 261 -5.81 -10.10 -6.86
N TYR A 262 -6.82 -9.40 -7.36
CA TYR A 262 -7.16 -8.07 -6.87
C TYR A 262 -8.34 -8.19 -5.91
N THR A 263 -8.44 -7.28 -4.94
CA THR A 263 -9.56 -7.17 -4.01
C THR A 263 -9.99 -5.71 -3.83
N SER A 264 -11.28 -5.47 -3.64
CA SER A 264 -11.83 -4.15 -3.31
C SER A 264 -12.21 -4.00 -1.82
N ARG A 265 -11.81 -4.98 -0.98
CA ARG A 265 -12.08 -4.99 0.45
C ARG A 265 -11.55 -3.72 1.11
N GLY A 266 -12.35 -3.07 1.95
CA GLY A 266 -11.95 -1.81 2.58
C GLY A 266 -12.14 -0.55 1.70
N GLY A 267 -12.52 -0.69 0.43
CA GLY A 267 -13.11 0.39 -0.38
C GLY A 267 -12.14 1.04 -1.37
N GLY A 268 -10.91 0.55 -1.40
CA GLY A 268 -9.94 0.78 -2.45
C GLY A 268 -9.65 -0.51 -3.22
N LEU A 269 -8.98 -0.40 -4.36
CA LEU A 269 -8.41 -1.53 -5.09
C LEU A 269 -7.06 -1.89 -4.49
N TYR A 270 -6.84 -3.16 -4.20
CA TYR A 270 -5.58 -3.68 -3.67
C TYR A 270 -5.18 -4.93 -4.44
N GLN A 271 -3.89 -5.16 -4.64
CA GLN A 271 -3.40 -6.46 -5.09
C GLN A 271 -3.17 -7.35 -3.87
N GLN A 272 -3.63 -8.58 -3.97
CA GLN A 272 -3.62 -9.60 -2.93
C GLN A 272 -2.71 -10.76 -3.35
N PHE A 273 -1.84 -11.18 -2.43
CA PHE A 273 -0.95 -12.32 -2.57
C PHE A 273 -1.30 -13.33 -1.48
N LEU A 274 -1.76 -14.52 -1.89
CA LEU A 274 -1.83 -15.67 -1.00
C LEU A 274 -0.51 -16.44 -1.10
N VAL A 275 0.28 -16.34 -0.03
CA VAL A 275 1.53 -17.08 0.15
C VAL A 275 1.19 -18.40 0.84
N THR A 276 1.56 -19.53 0.25
CA THR A 276 1.32 -20.88 0.80
C THR A 276 2.62 -21.66 0.97
N GLY A 277 2.60 -22.73 1.77
CA GLY A 277 3.77 -23.59 1.98
C GLY A 277 4.78 -23.01 2.98
N LEU A 278 4.31 -22.13 3.86
CA LEU A 278 5.09 -21.61 4.99
C LEU A 278 5.17 -22.66 6.10
N ASN A 279 6.18 -22.55 6.95
CA ASN A 279 6.32 -23.39 8.13
C ASN A 279 5.57 -22.77 9.31
N ALA A 280 4.98 -23.62 10.15
CA ALA A 280 4.33 -23.19 11.39
C ALA A 280 5.33 -22.57 12.37
N SER A 281 4.84 -21.67 13.23
CA SER A 281 5.61 -20.97 14.27
C SER A 281 6.90 -20.30 13.75
N THR A 282 6.88 -19.81 12.51
CA THR A 282 8.07 -19.27 11.83
C THR A 282 7.86 -17.81 11.48
N LYS A 283 8.93 -17.02 11.65
CA LYS A 283 8.99 -15.61 11.29
C LYS A 283 9.59 -15.44 9.89
N TYR A 284 9.06 -14.50 9.12
CA TYR A 284 9.47 -14.18 7.77
C TYR A 284 9.66 -12.68 7.58
N VAL A 285 10.47 -12.33 6.57
CA VAL A 285 10.63 -10.96 6.05
C VAL A 285 10.14 -10.94 4.62
N GLY A 286 9.35 -9.91 4.27
CA GLY A 286 8.86 -9.68 2.93
C GLY A 286 9.38 -8.36 2.36
N TYR A 287 9.60 -8.35 1.04
CA TYR A 287 9.89 -7.17 0.24
C TYR A 287 8.92 -7.11 -0.92
N LEU A 288 8.31 -5.94 -1.14
CA LEU A 288 7.55 -5.66 -2.34
C LEU A 288 8.42 -4.81 -3.27
N VAL A 289 8.45 -5.18 -4.55
CA VAL A 289 9.09 -4.40 -5.60
C VAL A 289 8.10 -4.20 -6.74
N SER A 290 8.24 -3.10 -7.49
CA SER A 290 7.49 -2.87 -8.72
C SER A 290 8.44 -2.90 -9.90
N ASP A 291 8.07 -3.62 -10.95
CA ASP A 291 8.82 -3.69 -12.20
C ASP A 291 8.24 -2.72 -13.21
N PHE A 292 9.06 -1.80 -13.70
CA PHE A 292 8.62 -0.91 -14.77
C PHE A 292 8.58 -1.69 -16.09
N GLY A 293 7.45 -1.56 -16.80
CA GLY A 293 7.25 -2.18 -18.09
C GLY A 293 7.83 -1.34 -19.23
N GLY A 294 8.16 -1.99 -20.34
CA GLY A 294 8.51 -1.31 -21.58
C GLY A 294 8.22 -2.16 -22.81
N VAL A 295 8.55 -1.63 -23.99
CA VAL A 295 8.15 -2.18 -25.30
C VAL A 295 8.79 -3.55 -25.58
N ASP A 296 9.97 -3.81 -25.01
CA ASP A 296 10.67 -5.09 -25.11
C ASP A 296 10.45 -5.93 -23.85
N SER A 297 9.65 -6.98 -23.95
CA SER A 297 9.36 -7.90 -22.85
C SER A 297 10.60 -8.59 -22.26
N ASN A 298 11.75 -8.55 -22.94
CA ASN A 298 13.01 -9.13 -22.47
C ASN A 298 13.98 -8.10 -21.86
N ALA A 299 13.66 -6.80 -21.93
CA ALA A 299 14.48 -5.76 -21.32
C ALA A 299 14.02 -5.49 -19.89
N GLN A 300 14.97 -5.40 -18.96
CA GLN A 300 14.71 -4.89 -17.61
C GLN A 300 14.71 -3.36 -17.68
N TYR A 301 13.63 -2.70 -17.29
CA TYR A 301 13.47 -1.24 -17.39
C TYR A 301 13.65 -0.51 -16.04
N GLY A 302 14.19 -1.21 -15.04
CA GLY A 302 14.24 -0.72 -13.67
C GLY A 302 12.92 -0.92 -12.92
N GLY A 303 12.77 -0.23 -11.80
CA GLY A 303 11.65 -0.46 -10.90
C GLY A 303 11.75 0.27 -9.56
N ALA A 304 10.75 0.05 -8.73
CA ALA A 304 10.65 0.62 -7.39
C ALA A 304 10.80 -0.44 -6.30
N VAL A 305 11.33 -0.05 -5.15
CA VAL A 305 11.39 -0.86 -3.93
C VAL A 305 10.60 -0.19 -2.83
N TYR A 306 9.83 -0.98 -2.08
CA TYR A 306 9.09 -0.54 -0.91
C TYR A 306 9.74 -1.03 0.37
N GLN A 307 9.42 -0.36 1.48
CA GLN A 307 9.88 -0.72 2.81
C GLN A 307 9.65 -2.21 3.13
N GLN A 308 10.65 -2.84 3.74
CA GLN A 308 10.54 -4.22 4.23
C GLN A 308 9.43 -4.36 5.28
N PHE A 309 8.79 -5.52 5.32
CA PHE A 309 7.80 -5.86 6.34
C PHE A 309 8.06 -7.24 6.92
N GLN A 310 7.50 -7.50 8.10
CA GLN A 310 7.69 -8.76 8.83
C GLN A 310 6.34 -9.37 9.17
N PHE A 311 6.30 -10.70 9.15
CA PHE A 311 5.12 -11.45 9.61
C PHE A 311 5.52 -12.80 10.18
N ASP A 312 4.62 -13.37 10.95
CA ASP A 312 4.82 -14.62 11.67
C ASP A 312 3.64 -15.54 11.38
N THR A 313 3.87 -16.84 11.17
CA THR A 313 2.81 -17.84 11.06
C THR A 313 2.28 -18.26 12.44
N MET A 314 1.13 -18.91 12.47
CA MET A 314 0.57 -19.50 13.68
C MET A 314 1.29 -20.79 14.08
N SER A 315 1.19 -21.16 15.34
CA SER A 315 1.90 -22.32 15.91
C SER A 315 1.17 -23.65 15.73
N THR A 316 -0.15 -23.62 15.50
CA THR A 316 -1.00 -24.80 15.40
C THR A 316 -1.97 -24.67 14.23
N GLU A 317 -2.46 -25.81 13.75
CA GLU A 317 -3.52 -25.91 12.73
C GLU A 317 -4.92 -25.56 13.23
N ALA A 318 -5.05 -25.01 14.45
CA ALA A 318 -6.35 -24.67 15.05
C ALA A 318 -7.13 -23.63 14.24
N CYS A 319 -6.42 -22.81 13.46
CA CYS A 319 -7.00 -21.78 12.62
C CYS A 319 -6.60 -21.98 11.15
N ALA A 320 -7.55 -21.73 10.25
CA ALA A 320 -7.35 -21.77 8.80
C ALA A 320 -7.73 -20.41 8.19
N LEU A 321 -6.89 -19.90 7.28
CA LEU A 321 -7.10 -18.63 6.60
C LEU A 321 -8.22 -18.77 5.55
N ILE A 322 -9.27 -17.94 5.65
CA ILE A 322 -10.32 -17.81 4.62
C ILE A 322 -10.36 -16.39 4.07
N TYR A 323 -10.68 -16.25 2.79
CA TYR A 323 -10.70 -14.98 2.07
C TYR A 323 -11.58 -15.08 0.80
N ASP A 324 -11.82 -13.95 0.14
CA ASP A 324 -12.59 -13.83 -1.12
C ASP A 324 -13.98 -14.51 -1.05
N LEU A 325 -14.70 -14.32 0.06
CA LEU A 325 -16.06 -14.83 0.26
C LEU A 325 -17.10 -14.06 -0.57
N GLU A 326 -18.16 -14.74 -1.02
CA GLU A 326 -19.19 -14.15 -1.89
C GLU A 326 -20.12 -13.22 -1.10
N PHE A 327 -20.64 -13.68 0.04
CA PHE A 327 -21.54 -12.89 0.86
C PHE A 327 -20.75 -11.98 1.81
N CYS A 328 -19.92 -12.51 2.71
CA CYS A 328 -19.09 -11.78 3.66
C CYS A 328 -17.78 -11.26 3.01
N ASP A 329 -17.90 -10.52 1.92
CA ASP A 329 -16.82 -9.95 1.10
C ASP A 329 -15.77 -9.10 1.84
N GLN A 330 -16.09 -8.62 3.04
CA GLN A 330 -15.16 -7.86 3.89
C GLN A 330 -14.33 -8.75 4.85
N VAL A 331 -14.53 -10.07 4.85
CA VAL A 331 -13.81 -11.03 5.69
C VAL A 331 -12.63 -11.63 4.94
N ALA A 332 -11.45 -11.57 5.55
CA ALA A 332 -10.22 -12.13 5.01
C ALA A 332 -9.22 -12.43 6.14
N TYR A 333 -9.61 -13.31 7.06
CA TYR A 333 -8.84 -13.64 8.25
C TYR A 333 -8.97 -15.13 8.60
N SER A 334 -8.09 -15.59 9.49
CA SER A 334 -8.09 -16.96 9.97
C SER A 334 -9.29 -17.24 10.86
N VAL A 335 -9.93 -18.39 10.66
CA VAL A 335 -11.12 -18.85 11.39
C VAL A 335 -10.85 -20.23 12.00
N PRO A 336 -11.64 -20.70 13.00
CA PRO A 336 -11.48 -22.05 13.53
C PRO A 336 -11.55 -23.08 12.39
N ALA A 337 -10.50 -23.89 12.30
CA ALA A 337 -10.31 -24.86 11.23
C ALA A 337 -11.19 -26.11 11.42
N LEU A 338 -11.58 -26.72 10.32
CA LEU A 338 -12.15 -28.08 10.31
C LEU A 338 -11.01 -29.10 10.41
N THR A 339 -11.27 -30.26 11.01
CA THR A 339 -10.40 -31.43 10.81
C THR A 339 -10.56 -31.92 9.38
N LEU A 340 -9.60 -31.68 8.49
CA LEU A 340 -9.27 -32.45 7.26
C LEU A 340 -8.35 -31.62 6.34
N ASP A 341 -7.14 -32.14 6.06
CA ASP A 341 -5.98 -31.44 5.48
C ASP A 341 -6.01 -31.15 3.97
N ASP A 342 -7.14 -31.27 3.30
CA ASP A 342 -7.20 -31.10 1.83
C ASP A 342 -7.58 -29.65 1.43
N ALA A 343 -6.97 -29.13 0.35
CA ALA A 343 -7.22 -27.77 -0.13
C ALA A 343 -8.68 -27.53 -0.58
N GLU A 344 -9.39 -28.57 -1.04
CA GLU A 344 -10.83 -28.52 -1.28
C GLU A 344 -11.60 -28.19 0.01
N THR A 345 -11.14 -28.69 1.15
CA THR A 345 -11.71 -28.44 2.47
C THR A 345 -11.59 -26.98 2.92
N LYS A 346 -10.54 -26.23 2.52
CA LYS A 346 -10.40 -24.80 2.88
C LYS A 346 -11.41 -23.92 2.14
N LEU A 347 -11.63 -24.19 0.85
CA LEU A 347 -12.68 -23.52 0.07
C LEU A 347 -14.06 -23.86 0.65
N ASP A 348 -14.28 -25.13 0.98
CA ASP A 348 -15.50 -25.59 1.63
C ASP A 348 -15.71 -24.93 3.00
N LEU A 349 -14.66 -24.75 3.81
CA LEU A 349 -14.73 -24.09 5.11
C LEU A 349 -15.16 -22.63 4.99
N GLY A 350 -14.56 -21.88 4.06
CA GLY A 350 -14.97 -20.51 3.76
C GLY A 350 -16.44 -20.45 3.36
N MET A 351 -16.87 -21.35 2.48
CA MET A 351 -18.27 -21.46 2.04
C MET A 351 -19.23 -21.84 3.19
N MET A 352 -18.83 -22.69 4.13
CA MET A 352 -19.66 -23.05 5.29
C MET A 352 -19.97 -21.81 6.14
N TYR A 353 -18.95 -21.05 6.52
CA TYR A 353 -19.11 -19.82 7.28
C TYR A 353 -19.91 -18.77 6.50
N ASP A 354 -19.62 -18.61 5.21
CA ASP A 354 -20.26 -17.61 4.36
C ASP A 354 -21.76 -17.90 4.15
N ASN A 355 -22.09 -19.16 3.82
CA ASN A 355 -23.48 -19.60 3.65
C ASN A 355 -24.27 -19.51 4.96
N ARG A 356 -23.63 -19.77 6.10
CA ARG A 356 -24.27 -19.61 7.40
C ARG A 356 -24.68 -18.16 7.64
N ALA A 357 -23.77 -17.21 7.40
CA ALA A 357 -24.06 -15.79 7.53
C ALA A 357 -25.15 -15.35 6.53
N LYS A 358 -25.05 -15.76 5.26
CA LYS A 358 -26.03 -15.47 4.20
C LYS A 358 -27.44 -15.96 4.57
N SER A 359 -27.55 -17.16 5.14
CA SER A 359 -28.81 -17.74 5.59
C SER A 359 -29.45 -16.92 6.72
N LEU A 360 -28.65 -16.52 7.73
CA LEU A 360 -29.12 -15.69 8.85
C LEU A 360 -29.55 -14.28 8.39
N TYR A 361 -28.92 -13.76 7.34
CA TYR A 361 -29.26 -12.45 6.77
C TYR A 361 -30.63 -12.42 6.08
N GLY A 362 -31.12 -13.56 5.58
CA GLY A 362 -32.31 -13.62 4.72
C GLY A 362 -33.59 -13.04 5.34
N ASN A 363 -33.81 -13.24 6.65
CA ASN A 363 -34.98 -12.69 7.34
C ASN A 363 -34.88 -11.17 7.53
N PHE A 364 -33.69 -10.67 7.86
CA PHE A 364 -33.44 -9.23 7.97
C PHE A 364 -33.68 -8.55 6.62
N SER A 365 -33.13 -9.09 5.53
CA SER A 365 -33.29 -8.55 4.19
C SER A 365 -34.77 -8.38 3.82
N LYS A 366 -35.58 -9.44 4.01
CA LYS A 366 -37.04 -9.39 3.76
C LYS A 366 -37.77 -8.37 4.63
N ALA A 367 -37.34 -8.19 5.87
CA ALA A 367 -37.94 -7.22 6.78
C ALA A 367 -37.57 -5.78 6.39
N LEU A 368 -36.33 -5.54 5.94
CA LEU A 368 -35.89 -4.25 5.43
C LEU A 368 -36.56 -3.87 4.11
N ASP A 369 -36.87 -4.83 3.25
CA ASP A 369 -37.64 -4.59 2.03
C ASP A 369 -39.06 -4.06 2.30
N GLN A 370 -39.60 -4.21 3.53
CA GLN A 370 -40.88 -3.61 3.93
C GLN A 370 -40.75 -2.16 4.40
N ILE A 371 -39.53 -1.65 4.57
CA ILE A 371 -39.28 -0.26 4.96
C ILE A 371 -39.33 0.61 3.71
N ALA A 372 -39.95 1.78 3.83
CA ALA A 372 -40.01 2.76 2.75
C ALA A 372 -38.63 3.41 2.53
N CYS A 373 -37.76 2.70 1.82
CA CYS A 373 -36.38 3.11 1.53
C CYS A 373 -36.27 4.10 0.37
N ASN A 374 -37.18 4.00 -0.61
CA ASN A 374 -37.20 4.82 -1.81
C ASN A 374 -38.56 5.51 -1.93
N THR A 375 -38.76 6.54 -1.10
CA THR A 375 -40.00 7.32 -1.03
C THR A 375 -39.66 8.81 -0.96
N THR A 376 -40.68 9.68 -0.88
CA THR A 376 -40.51 11.12 -0.74
C THR A 376 -39.72 11.49 0.52
N GLY A 377 -38.99 12.61 0.50
CA GLY A 377 -38.10 13.04 1.59
C GLY A 377 -38.74 13.15 2.99
N ASP A 378 -40.05 13.30 3.08
CA ASP A 378 -40.79 13.35 4.36
C ASP A 378 -41.15 11.95 4.91
N ALA A 379 -41.01 10.90 4.10
CA ALA A 379 -41.40 9.53 4.43
C ALA A 379 -40.22 8.54 4.46
N ILE A 380 -39.01 8.98 4.08
CA ILE A 380 -37.78 8.18 4.23
C ILE A 380 -37.41 8.07 5.71
N PHE A 381 -36.81 6.93 6.10
CA PHE A 381 -36.47 6.71 7.51
C PHE A 381 -35.32 7.60 8.02
N SER A 382 -34.46 8.08 7.12
CA SER A 382 -33.33 8.94 7.44
C SER A 382 -32.97 9.82 6.24
N PRO A 383 -32.67 11.11 6.44
CA PRO A 383 -32.18 12.00 5.39
C PRO A 383 -30.68 11.87 5.12
N ILE A 384 -29.93 11.14 5.96
CA ILE A 384 -28.47 11.01 5.88
C ILE A 384 -28.04 9.57 5.53
N ARG A 385 -28.87 8.57 5.88
CA ARG A 385 -28.57 7.16 5.68
C ARG A 385 -29.56 6.53 4.73
N THR A 386 -29.06 5.62 3.91
CA THR A 386 -29.83 4.83 2.97
C THR A 386 -30.10 3.43 3.51
N CYS A 387 -31.06 2.72 2.92
CA CYS A 387 -31.25 1.32 3.26
C CYS A 387 -30.08 0.44 2.82
N ASP A 388 -29.34 0.82 1.79
CA ASP A 388 -28.16 0.07 1.36
C ASP A 388 -27.01 0.22 2.37
N ASP A 389 -26.87 1.40 2.99
CA ASP A 389 -25.95 1.58 4.15
C ASP A 389 -26.34 0.63 5.29
N CYS A 390 -27.63 0.59 5.65
CA CYS A 390 -28.12 -0.32 6.70
C CYS A 390 -27.93 -1.80 6.31
N LYS A 391 -28.15 -2.16 5.05
CA LYS A 391 -27.90 -3.52 4.53
C LYS A 391 -26.45 -3.93 4.74
N GLN A 392 -25.52 -3.07 4.37
CA GLN A 392 -24.09 -3.33 4.50
C GLN A 392 -23.67 -3.38 5.97
N LEU A 393 -24.10 -2.43 6.80
CA LEU A 393 -23.74 -2.41 8.22
C LEU A 393 -24.27 -3.63 8.99
N TYR A 394 -25.52 -4.05 8.72
CA TYR A 394 -26.05 -5.27 9.32
C TYR A 394 -25.32 -6.51 8.83
N LYS A 395 -24.96 -6.56 7.55
CA LYS A 395 -24.14 -7.64 6.98
C LYS A 395 -22.76 -7.70 7.64
N ASP A 396 -22.05 -6.58 7.73
CA ASP A 396 -20.73 -6.48 8.38
C ASP A 396 -20.80 -6.94 9.84
N TRP A 397 -21.79 -6.46 10.58
CA TRP A 397 -22.06 -6.91 11.94
C TRP A 397 -22.31 -8.42 12.00
N LEU A 398 -23.20 -8.94 11.16
CA LEU A 398 -23.56 -10.35 11.12
C LEU A 398 -22.35 -11.24 10.78
N CYS A 399 -21.55 -10.86 9.79
CA CYS A 399 -20.31 -11.54 9.44
C CYS A 399 -19.32 -11.54 10.62
N SER A 400 -19.15 -10.41 11.30
CA SER A 400 -18.23 -10.30 12.44
C SER A 400 -18.60 -11.22 13.63
N VAL A 401 -19.89 -11.41 13.91
CA VAL A 401 -20.36 -12.24 15.03
C VAL A 401 -20.55 -13.71 14.65
N THR A 402 -20.77 -14.00 13.37
CA THR A 402 -20.95 -15.37 12.86
C THR A 402 -19.62 -16.04 12.58
N ILE A 403 -18.64 -15.30 12.06
CA ILE A 403 -17.34 -15.78 11.61
C ILE A 403 -16.26 -15.27 12.57
N PRO A 404 -15.91 -16.03 13.63
CA PRO A 404 -14.93 -15.57 14.60
C PRO A 404 -13.53 -15.55 14.00
N ARG A 405 -12.79 -14.45 14.20
CA ARG A 405 -11.36 -14.40 13.89
C ARG A 405 -10.60 -15.21 14.93
N CYS A 406 -9.76 -16.12 14.45
CA CYS A 406 -9.06 -17.15 15.20
C CYS A 406 -7.57 -16.84 15.29
N SER A 407 -6.96 -17.18 16.43
CA SER A 407 -5.51 -17.16 16.60
C SER A 407 -5.05 -18.33 17.46
N SER A 408 -3.89 -18.90 17.16
CA SER A 408 -3.20 -19.82 18.06
C SER A 408 -2.44 -19.10 19.19
N ARG A 409 -2.40 -17.76 19.16
CA ARG A 409 -1.58 -16.94 20.06
C ARG A 409 -2.37 -16.48 21.27
N ASN A 410 -1.75 -16.63 22.44
CA ASN A 410 -2.28 -16.09 23.69
C ASN A 410 -1.91 -14.61 23.82
N ILE A 411 -2.71 -13.74 23.22
CA ILE A 411 -2.56 -12.28 23.27
C ILE A 411 -3.58 -11.69 24.25
N THR A 412 -3.16 -10.68 25.01
CA THR A 412 -4.05 -9.98 25.95
C THR A 412 -5.26 -9.42 25.21
N GLY A 413 -6.46 -9.81 25.65
CA GLY A 413 -7.73 -9.39 25.04
C GLY A 413 -8.37 -10.44 24.13
N TYR A 414 -7.64 -11.50 23.74
CA TYR A 414 -8.23 -12.63 23.03
C TYR A 414 -8.87 -13.60 24.02
N LEU A 415 -10.00 -14.19 23.63
CA LEU A 415 -10.76 -15.10 24.47
C LEU A 415 -10.42 -16.54 24.13
N HIS A 416 -9.90 -17.30 25.10
CA HIS A 416 -9.70 -18.73 24.93
C HIS A 416 -11.03 -19.46 24.72
N ARG A 417 -11.09 -20.29 23.69
CA ARG A 417 -12.22 -21.16 23.34
C ARG A 417 -11.73 -22.59 23.29
N SER A 418 -12.38 -23.45 24.06
CA SER A 418 -12.16 -24.89 23.90
C SER A 418 -12.90 -25.42 22.67
N ALA A 419 -12.42 -26.52 22.10
CA ALA A 419 -12.91 -27.12 20.84
C ALA A 419 -14.44 -27.34 20.73
N ASN A 420 -15.18 -27.32 21.85
CA ASN A 420 -16.63 -27.51 21.92
C ASN A 420 -17.38 -26.38 22.66
N GLU A 421 -16.68 -25.28 22.95
CA GLU A 421 -17.22 -24.12 23.65
C GLU A 421 -17.01 -22.85 22.80
N SER A 422 -17.22 -22.98 21.49
CA SER A 422 -17.12 -21.88 20.54
C SER A 422 -18.21 -20.83 20.79
N ARG A 423 -18.07 -19.67 20.14
CA ARG A 423 -19.06 -18.59 20.22
C ARG A 423 -20.47 -19.05 19.80
N ASN A 424 -20.55 -19.86 18.75
CA ASN A 424 -21.79 -20.24 18.07
C ASN A 424 -21.88 -21.76 18.02
N ALA A 425 -23.06 -22.31 18.35
CA ALA A 425 -23.32 -23.76 18.26
C ALA A 425 -23.05 -24.33 16.86
N PHE A 426 -23.27 -23.54 15.79
CA PHE A 426 -22.90 -23.92 14.42
C PHE A 426 -21.43 -24.33 14.29
N ILE A 427 -20.53 -23.65 15.01
CA ILE A 427 -19.10 -23.98 14.97
C ILE A 427 -18.85 -25.30 15.68
N ASP A 428 -19.48 -25.52 16.83
CA ASP A 428 -19.29 -26.76 17.60
C ASP A 428 -20.00 -27.98 16.96
N GLU A 429 -21.07 -27.77 16.20
CA GLU A 429 -21.91 -28.82 15.60
C GLU A 429 -21.56 -29.14 14.15
N GLU A 430 -21.20 -28.13 13.33
CA GLU A 430 -20.95 -28.29 11.90
C GLU A 430 -19.46 -28.15 11.53
N VAL A 431 -18.74 -27.17 12.10
CA VAL A 431 -17.30 -26.98 11.83
C VAL A 431 -16.43 -27.91 12.69
N VAL A 432 -16.85 -28.19 13.93
CA VAL A 432 -16.23 -29.12 14.88
C VAL A 432 -14.69 -28.95 14.95
N PRO A 433 -14.18 -27.81 15.47
CA PRO A 433 -12.75 -27.56 15.47
C PRO A 433 -11.99 -28.59 16.33
N PRO A 434 -10.82 -29.11 15.88
CA PRO A 434 -10.08 -30.14 16.63
C PRO A 434 -9.39 -29.64 17.88
N LEU A 435 -9.02 -28.36 17.88
CA LEU A 435 -8.09 -27.78 18.84
C LEU A 435 -8.70 -26.54 19.49
N ASP A 436 -8.25 -26.28 20.70
CA ASP A 436 -8.52 -25.03 21.38
C ASP A 436 -7.87 -23.86 20.62
N TYR A 437 -8.54 -22.71 20.62
CA TYR A 437 -8.09 -21.52 19.92
C TYR A 437 -8.38 -20.25 20.72
N PHE A 438 -7.74 -19.15 20.34
CA PHE A 438 -8.03 -17.83 20.88
C PHE A 438 -8.87 -17.05 19.88
N GLU A 439 -10.04 -16.60 20.32
CA GLU A 439 -10.94 -15.76 19.54
C GLU A 439 -10.57 -14.27 19.71
N VAL A 440 -10.39 -13.59 18.58
CA VAL A 440 -10.36 -12.13 18.52
C VAL A 440 -11.80 -11.62 18.50
N LEU A 441 -12.27 -11.11 19.63
CA LEU A 441 -13.68 -10.72 19.79
C LEU A 441 -14.08 -9.59 18.84
N PRO A 442 -15.31 -9.59 18.30
CA PRO A 442 -15.82 -8.49 17.47
C PRO A 442 -15.79 -7.15 18.18
N CYS A 443 -15.50 -6.09 17.44
CA CYS A 443 -15.57 -4.73 17.95
C CYS A 443 -17.03 -4.38 18.29
N VAL A 444 -17.32 -3.87 19.49
CA VAL A 444 -18.68 -3.41 19.84
C VAL A 444 -19.20 -2.32 18.88
N ASN A 445 -18.28 -1.57 18.26
CA ASN A 445 -18.58 -0.53 17.29
C ASN A 445 -19.39 -1.02 16.09
N VAL A 446 -19.18 -2.26 15.63
CA VAL A 446 -19.98 -2.81 14.51
C VAL A 446 -21.46 -2.93 14.88
N CYS A 447 -21.76 -3.28 16.14
CA CYS A 447 -23.13 -3.28 16.64
C CYS A 447 -23.69 -1.86 16.75
N TYR A 448 -22.90 -0.92 17.29
CA TYR A 448 -23.34 0.46 17.44
C TYR A 448 -23.62 1.13 16.08
N ALA A 449 -22.87 0.78 15.04
CA ALA A 449 -23.11 1.26 13.68
C ALA A 449 -24.50 0.84 13.18
N VAL A 450 -24.88 -0.42 13.38
CA VAL A 450 -26.24 -0.92 13.05
C VAL A 450 -27.31 -0.14 13.82
N VAL A 451 -27.17 0.02 15.14
CA VAL A 451 -28.15 0.76 15.96
C VAL A 451 -28.29 2.23 15.51
N ARG A 452 -27.19 2.85 15.09
CA ARG A 452 -27.15 4.26 14.69
C ARG A 452 -27.78 4.49 13.32
N ASP A 453 -27.47 3.63 12.35
CA ASP A 453 -27.68 3.91 10.93
C ASP A 453 -28.83 3.09 10.29
N CYS A 454 -29.44 2.15 11.02
CA CYS A 454 -30.62 1.41 10.57
C CYS A 454 -31.96 1.98 11.09
N PRO A 455 -33.09 1.68 10.42
CA PRO A 455 -34.42 2.09 10.87
C PRO A 455 -34.72 1.66 12.32
N ALA A 456 -35.17 2.62 13.15
CA ALA A 456 -35.46 2.38 14.57
C ALA A 456 -36.54 1.30 14.82
N VAL A 457 -37.36 0.99 13.82
CA VAL A 457 -38.44 -0.02 13.90
C VAL A 457 -37.91 -1.41 14.19
N PHE A 458 -36.65 -1.70 13.82
CA PHE A 458 -36.00 -2.97 14.11
C PHE A 458 -35.67 -3.16 15.59
N GLY A 459 -35.62 -2.07 16.37
CA GLY A 459 -35.37 -2.15 17.81
C GLY A 459 -34.02 -2.76 18.16
N PHE A 460 -32.99 -2.61 17.32
CA PHE A 460 -31.64 -3.10 17.61
C PHE A 460 -31.10 -2.46 18.90
N VAL A 461 -30.51 -3.28 19.76
CA VAL A 461 -29.89 -2.84 21.01
C VAL A 461 -28.57 -3.57 21.21
N CYS A 462 -27.49 -2.82 21.40
CA CYS A 462 -26.20 -3.39 21.74
C CYS A 462 -26.08 -3.65 23.25
N PRO A 463 -25.37 -4.71 23.67
CA PRO A 463 -25.06 -4.95 25.08
C PRO A 463 -24.41 -3.72 25.72
N ARG A 464 -24.82 -3.41 26.96
CA ARG A 464 -24.26 -2.30 27.76
C ARG A 464 -23.16 -2.83 28.68
N LYS A 465 -22.44 -1.91 29.35
CA LYS A 465 -21.22 -2.07 30.21
C LYS A 465 -21.26 -3.10 31.36
N ASN A 466 -21.94 -4.23 31.21
CA ASN A 466 -21.91 -5.34 32.15
C ASN A 466 -20.68 -6.22 31.87
N ASN A 467 -20.25 -7.04 32.84
CA ASN A 467 -19.08 -7.90 32.65
C ASN A 467 -19.31 -8.97 31.54
N SER A 468 -20.56 -9.28 31.21
CA SER A 468 -20.91 -10.20 30.13
C SER A 468 -20.64 -9.66 28.73
N ILE A 469 -20.48 -8.35 28.53
CA ILE A 469 -20.10 -7.82 27.21
C ILE A 469 -18.77 -8.41 26.73
N LYS A 470 -17.85 -8.67 27.66
CA LYS A 470 -16.52 -9.25 27.40
C LYS A 470 -16.57 -10.70 26.90
N MET A 471 -17.73 -11.35 26.96
CA MET A 471 -17.95 -12.69 26.41
C MET A 471 -18.38 -12.65 24.94
N SER A 472 -18.82 -11.49 24.44
CA SER A 472 -19.43 -11.36 23.11
C SER A 472 -18.78 -10.27 22.24
N TYR A 473 -18.24 -9.22 22.83
CA TYR A 473 -17.56 -8.15 22.13
C TYR A 473 -16.29 -7.77 22.87
N TYR A 474 -15.30 -7.29 22.13
CA TYR A 474 -14.17 -6.62 22.74
C TYR A 474 -14.65 -5.36 23.46
N TRP A 475 -14.20 -5.20 24.70
CA TRP A 475 -14.51 -4.04 25.53
C TRP A 475 -13.24 -3.58 26.23
N ASP A 476 -12.78 -2.39 25.86
CA ASP A 476 -11.57 -1.79 26.40
C ASP A 476 -11.67 -1.62 27.93
N THR A 477 -10.74 -2.26 28.64
CA THR A 477 -10.61 -2.20 30.10
C THR A 477 -9.54 -1.21 30.57
N GLY A 478 -9.00 -0.36 29.70
CA GLY A 478 -7.97 0.62 30.02
C GLY A 478 -6.56 0.04 30.03
N SER A 479 -6.31 -1.01 29.25
CA SER A 479 -4.97 -1.56 29.00
C SER A 479 -4.50 -1.19 27.59
N GLU A 480 -3.19 -1.36 27.34
CA GLU A 480 -2.57 -1.22 26.02
C GLU A 480 -3.43 -1.84 24.90
N TYR A 481 -3.57 -1.07 23.81
CA TYR A 481 -4.40 -1.27 22.63
C TYR A 481 -4.67 -2.74 22.28
N GLY A 482 -5.82 -3.30 22.70
CA GLY A 482 -6.28 -4.57 22.16
C GLY A 482 -6.94 -4.33 20.80
N SER A 483 -6.49 -5.04 19.77
CA SER A 483 -7.15 -5.09 18.48
C SER A 483 -8.38 -6.00 18.56
N CYS A 484 -9.53 -5.51 18.10
CA CYS A 484 -10.77 -6.28 18.00
C CYS A 484 -11.04 -6.68 16.55
N ASN A 485 -11.91 -7.67 16.34
CA ASN A 485 -12.31 -8.07 15.00
C ASN A 485 -13.29 -7.05 14.42
N TYR A 486 -12.81 -6.22 13.49
CA TYR A 486 -13.62 -5.27 12.75
C TYR A 486 -13.83 -5.78 11.32
N VAL A 487 -15.09 -5.81 10.88
CA VAL A 487 -15.48 -6.16 9.51
C VAL A 487 -16.18 -4.93 8.91
N GLY A 488 -15.84 -4.61 7.66
CA GLY A 488 -16.42 -3.48 6.94
C GLY A 488 -15.47 -2.31 6.75
N HIS A 489 -16.00 -1.22 6.21
CA HIS A 489 -15.25 -0.01 5.92
C HIS A 489 -15.15 0.90 7.16
N TYR A 490 -13.96 1.42 7.45
CA TYR A 490 -13.82 2.50 8.43
C TYR A 490 -14.14 3.83 7.73
N ALA A 491 -15.37 4.29 7.85
CA ALA A 491 -15.66 5.69 7.54
C ALA A 491 -15.16 6.53 8.72
N VAL A 492 -14.00 7.19 8.55
CA VAL A 492 -13.60 8.27 9.46
C VAL A 492 -14.70 9.31 9.38
N VAL A 493 -15.59 9.36 10.36
CA VAL A 493 -16.49 10.50 10.49
C VAL A 493 -15.63 11.61 11.10
N GLU A 494 -14.92 12.35 10.25
CA GLU A 494 -14.31 13.59 10.69
C GLU A 494 -15.42 14.50 11.22
N SER A 495 -15.43 14.70 12.53
CA SER A 495 -16.34 15.61 13.18
C SER A 495 -16.14 17.01 12.60
N GLY A 496 -17.08 17.46 11.76
CA GLY A 496 -17.12 18.84 11.25
C GLY A 496 -17.25 19.91 12.35
N ALA A 497 -17.28 19.53 13.63
CA ALA A 497 -17.27 20.45 14.77
C ALA A 497 -16.03 21.36 14.80
N GLY A 498 -14.88 20.89 14.30
CA GLY A 498 -13.67 21.71 14.17
C GLY A 498 -13.86 22.88 13.18
N ILE A 499 -14.54 22.61 12.06
CA ILE A 499 -14.80 23.59 11.00
C ILE A 499 -15.85 24.61 11.45
N LEU A 500 -16.89 24.16 12.15
CA LEU A 500 -17.94 25.04 12.71
C LEU A 500 -17.41 25.99 13.79
N LEU A 501 -16.50 25.54 14.66
CA LEU A 501 -15.91 26.42 15.68
C LEU A 501 -15.10 27.55 15.04
N VAL A 502 -14.25 27.24 14.06
CA VAL A 502 -13.44 28.25 13.36
C VAL A 502 -14.33 29.25 12.61
N ALA A 503 -15.35 28.77 11.90
CA ALA A 503 -16.30 29.64 11.20
C ALA A 503 -17.06 30.58 12.15
N THR A 504 -17.47 30.08 13.32
CA THR A 504 -18.20 30.89 14.31
C THR A 504 -17.31 31.98 14.92
N TRP A 505 -16.03 31.69 15.19
CA TRP A 505 -15.08 32.67 15.71
C TRP A 505 -14.74 33.74 14.66
N VAL A 506 -14.57 33.38 13.40
CA VAL A 506 -14.28 34.33 12.31
C VAL A 506 -15.43 35.32 12.11
N VAL A 507 -16.69 34.85 12.12
CA VAL A 507 -17.87 35.73 12.02
C VAL A 507 -17.97 36.69 13.23
N LEU A 508 -17.59 36.22 14.42
CA LEU A 508 -17.58 37.05 15.63
C LEU A 508 -16.48 38.12 15.59
N PHE A 509 -15.30 37.81 15.04
CA PHE A 509 -14.24 38.80 14.85
C PHE A 509 -14.55 39.84 13.76
N ILE A 510 -15.23 39.45 12.67
CA ILE A 510 -15.65 40.38 11.62
C ILE A 510 -16.75 41.33 12.13
N SER A 511 -17.69 40.84 12.94
CA SER A 511 -18.75 41.68 13.53
C SER A 511 -18.22 42.65 14.60
N VAL A 512 -17.25 42.23 15.42
CA VAL A 512 -16.61 43.14 16.39
C VAL A 512 -15.71 44.16 15.69
N GLY A 513 -14.98 43.76 14.64
CA GLY A 513 -14.14 44.67 13.86
C GLY A 513 -14.93 45.75 13.10
N SER A 514 -16.13 45.42 12.63
CA SER A 514 -17.01 46.37 11.93
C SER A 514 -17.71 47.35 12.88
N MET A 515 -17.96 46.98 14.15
CA MET A 515 -18.46 47.91 15.18
C MET A 515 -17.40 48.89 15.70
N MET A 516 -16.10 48.58 15.56
CA MET A 516 -15.02 49.47 15.99
C MET A 516 -14.56 50.47 14.90
N MET A 517 -15.13 50.42 13.69
CA MET A 517 -14.83 51.32 12.57
C MET A 517 -15.96 52.31 12.23
N VAL A 518 -16.96 52.48 13.11
CA VAL A 518 -18.02 53.49 12.97
C VAL A 518 -17.84 54.61 14.00
#